data_AF-A0A7J8WBI8-F1
#
_entry.id   AF-A0A7J8WBI8-F1
#
_cell.length_a   1.000
_cell.length_b   1.000
_cell.length_c   1.000
_cell.angle_alpha   90.00
_cell.angle_beta   90.00
_cell.angle_gamma   90.00
#
_symmetry.space_group_name_H-M   'P 1'
#
loop_
_entity.id
_entity.type
_entity.pdbx_description
1 polymer ?
#
loop_
_entity_poly.entity_id
_entity_poly.type
_entity_poly.pdbx_seq_one_letter_code
_entity_poly.pdbx_strand_id
1 'polypeptide(L)'
;MDNVVVVRSGKEEDRNETEDEHHCSVSFKNKMVTTIMIAQDFEAIIKDHPKMKLKEIQGRCDFEMHVNVTVDCCSRAKKIVKKKMAGNHKEEFGLL
;
A
#
# COMPACT_ATOMS: atom_id res chain seq x y z
N MET A 1 -17.94 -4.75 -28.08
CA MET A 1 -17.98 -3.36 -27.56
C MET A 1 -18.39 -3.46 -26.11
N ASP A 2 -17.41 -3.69 -25.26
CA ASP A 2 -17.56 -3.88 -23.83
C ASP A 2 -17.83 -2.51 -23.19
N ASN A 3 -19.05 -2.31 -22.70
CA ASN A 3 -19.40 -1.13 -21.94
C ASN A 3 -19.38 -1.46 -20.44
N VAL A 4 -18.33 -0.94 -19.80
CA VAL A 4 -18.22 -0.71 -18.36
C VAL A 4 -19.43 0.09 -17.87
N VAL A 5 -20.14 -0.42 -16.87
CA VAL A 5 -21.09 0.37 -16.09
C VAL A 5 -20.62 0.40 -14.64
N VAL A 6 -20.12 1.57 -14.27
CA VAL A 6 -19.90 2.01 -12.90
C VAL A 6 -21.25 2.07 -12.20
N VAL A 7 -21.43 1.33 -11.11
CA VAL A 7 -22.56 1.55 -10.21
C VAL A 7 -22.03 1.96 -8.84
N ARG A 8 -22.14 3.25 -8.58
CA ARG A 8 -22.17 3.80 -7.23
C ARG A 8 -23.57 3.54 -6.69
N SER A 9 -23.69 2.81 -5.58
CA SER A 9 -24.97 2.70 -4.87
C SER A 9 -24.81 3.19 -3.44
N GLY A 10 -25.55 4.26 -3.15
CA GLY A 10 -25.82 4.73 -1.80
C GLY A 10 -26.86 3.85 -1.11
N LYS A 11 -26.59 3.62 0.17
CA LYS A 11 -27.45 3.56 1.38
C LYS A 11 -28.98 3.67 1.19
N GLU A 12 -29.73 2.68 1.70
CA GLU A 12 -30.82 2.87 2.71
C GLU A 12 -31.16 1.54 3.40
N GLU A 13 -31.51 1.62 4.68
CA GLU A 13 -31.68 0.53 5.65
C GLU A 13 -33.13 0.00 5.64
N ASP A 14 -33.32 -1.33 5.72
CA ASP A 14 -34.54 -1.88 6.32
C ASP A 14 -34.22 -3.14 7.14
N ARG A 15 -34.89 -3.27 8.27
CA ARG A 15 -34.65 -4.19 9.38
C ARG A 15 -35.24 -5.57 9.05
N ASN A 16 -34.44 -6.64 9.02
CA ASN A 16 -34.77 -7.90 9.72
C ASN A 16 -33.63 -8.94 9.64
N GLU A 17 -33.45 -9.67 10.74
CA GLU A 17 -32.91 -11.03 10.86
C GLU A 17 -31.44 -11.36 10.47
N THR A 18 -30.72 -11.69 11.54
CA THR A 18 -29.50 -12.49 11.71
C THR A 18 -28.96 -13.30 10.52
N GLU A 19 -27.87 -12.82 9.91
CA GLU A 19 -26.66 -13.61 9.62
C GLU A 19 -25.47 -12.65 9.75
N ASP A 20 -24.92 -12.52 10.96
CA ASP A 20 -23.60 -11.88 11.17
C ASP A 20 -22.52 -12.85 10.67
N GLU A 21 -22.51 -13.13 9.36
CA GLU A 21 -21.29 -13.60 8.71
C GLU A 21 -20.36 -12.39 8.61
N HIS A 22 -19.76 -12.05 9.75
CA HIS A 22 -18.61 -11.17 9.79
C HIS A 22 -17.48 -11.91 9.07
N HIS A 23 -17.41 -11.77 7.75
CA HIS A 23 -16.23 -12.04 6.95
C HIS A 23 -15.16 -11.03 7.40
N CYS A 24 -14.56 -11.30 8.56
CA CYS A 24 -13.37 -10.62 9.00
C CYS A 24 -12.34 -11.05 7.97
N SER A 25 -11.92 -10.14 7.09
CA SER A 25 -10.65 -10.30 6.41
C SER A 25 -9.63 -10.52 7.52
N VAL A 26 -9.27 -11.78 7.76
CA VAL A 26 -8.33 -12.18 8.81
C VAL A 26 -7.02 -11.49 8.47
N SER A 27 -6.84 -10.32 9.07
CA SER A 27 -5.64 -9.52 8.90
C SER A 27 -4.58 -10.17 9.76
N PHE A 28 -3.93 -11.18 9.21
CA PHE A 28 -2.71 -11.70 9.79
C PHE A 28 -1.71 -10.55 9.77
N LYS A 29 -1.41 -9.99 10.95
CA LYS A 29 -0.21 -9.17 11.15
C LYS A 29 0.97 -10.09 10.88
N ASN A 30 1.34 -10.20 9.60
CA ASN A 30 2.37 -11.10 9.17
C ASN A 30 3.71 -10.53 9.63
N LYS A 31 4.26 -11.08 10.72
CA LYS A 31 5.56 -10.67 11.28
C LYS A 31 6.70 -10.80 10.27
N MET A 32 6.51 -11.57 9.19
CA MET A 32 7.50 -11.76 8.14
C MET A 32 7.62 -10.55 7.21
N VAL A 33 6.53 -9.78 6.97
CA VAL A 33 6.62 -8.60 6.11
C VAL A 33 7.24 -7.45 6.89
N THR A 34 8.54 -7.30 6.71
CA THR A 34 9.29 -6.21 7.29
C THR A 34 9.15 -4.95 6.43
N THR A 35 9.32 -3.80 7.07
CA THR A 35 9.43 -2.51 6.37
C THR A 35 10.47 -2.54 5.23
N ILE A 36 11.51 -3.36 5.36
CA ILE A 36 12.58 -3.49 4.35
C ILE A 36 12.06 -4.17 3.09
N MET A 37 11.29 -5.24 3.22
CA MET A 37 10.71 -5.96 2.07
C MET A 37 9.78 -5.04 1.26
N ILE A 38 8.89 -4.33 1.94
CA ILE A 38 8.01 -3.34 1.28
C ILE A 38 8.83 -2.27 0.55
N ALA A 39 9.93 -1.81 1.17
CA ALA A 39 10.79 -0.80 0.55
C ALA A 39 11.49 -1.34 -0.73
N GLN A 40 11.85 -2.62 -0.76
CA GLN A 40 12.47 -3.27 -1.91
C GLN A 40 11.46 -3.51 -3.02
N ASP A 41 10.33 -4.15 -2.72
CA ASP A 41 9.31 -4.53 -3.72
C ASP A 41 8.68 -3.30 -4.37
N PHE A 42 8.44 -2.23 -3.58
CA PHE A 42 7.86 -0.98 -4.08
C PHE A 42 8.90 0.08 -4.45
N GLU A 43 10.20 -0.25 -4.50
CA GLU A 43 11.26 0.75 -4.74
C GLU A 43 11.03 1.52 -6.05
N ALA A 44 10.80 0.80 -7.15
CA ALA A 44 10.61 1.38 -8.48
C ALA A 44 9.36 2.27 -8.54
N ILE A 45 8.25 1.80 -7.98
CA ILE A 45 6.97 2.52 -7.97
C ILE A 45 7.06 3.81 -7.12
N ILE A 46 7.75 3.75 -5.97
CA ILE A 46 7.96 4.92 -5.11
C ILE A 46 8.92 5.93 -5.77
N LYS A 47 9.90 5.47 -6.56
CA LYS A 47 10.78 6.31 -7.38
C LYS A 47 10.04 7.03 -8.49
N ASP A 48 9.22 6.31 -9.25
CA ASP A 48 8.44 6.87 -10.36
C ASP A 48 7.32 7.80 -9.87
N HIS A 49 6.75 7.50 -8.70
CA HIS A 49 5.66 8.27 -8.10
C HIS A 49 5.98 8.72 -6.67
N PRO A 50 6.91 9.67 -6.44
CA PRO A 50 7.35 10.05 -5.10
C PRO A 50 6.25 10.71 -4.25
N LYS A 51 5.19 11.20 -4.90
CA LYS A 51 3.98 11.79 -4.28
C LYS A 51 2.87 10.77 -3.99
N MET A 52 3.05 9.49 -4.33
CA MET A 52 2.10 8.40 -4.05
C MET A 52 1.63 8.41 -2.58
N LYS A 53 0.32 8.29 -2.34
CA LYS A 53 -0.23 8.36 -0.98
C LYS A 53 0.10 7.09 -0.19
N LEU A 54 0.26 7.20 1.14
CA LEU A 54 0.55 6.04 1.99
C LEU A 54 -0.56 4.99 1.93
N LYS A 55 -1.82 5.43 1.79
CA LYS A 55 -2.98 4.54 1.62
C LYS A 55 -2.94 3.72 0.33
N GLU A 56 -2.32 4.27 -0.71
CA GLU A 56 -2.15 3.57 -1.98
C GLU A 56 -1.06 2.50 -1.86
N ILE A 57 0.06 2.80 -1.19
CA ILE A 57 1.10 1.82 -0.85
C ILE A 57 0.49 0.71 0.03
N GLN A 58 -0.34 1.07 1.00
CA GLN A 58 -1.04 0.10 1.86
C GLN A 58 -1.96 -0.81 1.04
N GLY A 59 -2.78 -0.24 0.15
CA GLY A 59 -3.67 -1.02 -0.73
C GLY A 59 -2.90 -1.93 -1.68
N ARG A 60 -1.73 -1.50 -2.18
CA ARG A 60 -0.86 -2.35 -2.98
C ARG A 60 -0.22 -3.48 -2.18
N CYS A 61 0.14 -3.26 -0.92
CA CYS A 61 0.61 -4.34 -0.04
C CYS A 61 -0.50 -5.40 0.18
N ASP A 62 -1.74 -4.95 0.35
CA ASP A 62 -2.90 -5.84 0.49
C ASP A 62 -3.21 -6.59 -0.82
N PHE A 63 -3.10 -5.92 -1.97
CA PHE A 63 -3.40 -6.52 -3.27
C PHE A 63 -2.27 -7.40 -3.83
N GLU A 64 -1.03 -6.91 -3.81
CA GLU A 64 0.13 -7.56 -4.46
C GLU A 64 0.82 -8.57 -3.53
N MET A 65 0.85 -8.32 -2.22
CA MET A 65 1.51 -9.19 -1.24
C MET A 65 0.51 -9.97 -0.36
N HIS A 66 -0.79 -9.71 -0.49
CA HIS A 66 -1.85 -10.28 0.36
C HIS A 66 -1.60 -10.05 1.86
N VAL A 67 -1.02 -8.89 2.22
CA VAL A 67 -0.66 -8.56 3.61
C VAL A 67 -1.25 -7.22 4.03
N ASN A 68 -1.97 -7.24 5.15
CA ASN A 68 -2.42 -6.02 5.80
C ASN A 68 -1.27 -5.41 6.63
N VAL A 69 -0.78 -4.26 6.18
CA VAL A 69 0.30 -3.50 6.83
C VAL A 69 -0.24 -2.20 7.43
N THR A 70 0.40 -1.69 8.49
CA THR A 70 0.02 -0.39 9.05
C THR A 70 0.52 0.77 8.19
N VAL A 71 -0.15 1.92 8.26
CA VAL A 71 0.27 3.15 7.58
C VAL A 71 1.69 3.59 8.00
N ASP A 72 2.06 3.38 9.27
CA ASP A 72 3.42 3.62 9.77
C ASP A 72 4.47 2.75 9.07
N CYS A 73 4.16 1.49 8.79
CA CYS A 73 5.04 0.59 8.06
C CYS A 73 5.29 1.13 6.63
N CYS A 74 4.22 1.52 5.93
CA CYS A 74 4.32 2.15 4.61
C CYS A 74 5.11 3.47 4.64
N SER A 75 4.91 4.30 5.67
CA SER A 75 5.64 5.55 5.86
C SER A 75 7.14 5.33 6.00
N ARG A 76 7.54 4.35 6.82
CA ARG A 76 8.96 3.97 7.01
C ARG A 76 9.56 3.40 5.73
N ALA A 77 8.85 2.52 5.03
CA ALA A 77 9.31 1.94 3.76
C ALA A 77 9.55 3.05 2.72
N LYS A 78 8.60 3.96 2.57
CA LYS A 78 8.74 5.14 1.70
C LYS A 78 9.92 6.02 2.08
N LYS A 79 10.19 6.20 3.38
CA LYS A 79 11.34 6.97 3.88
C LYS A 79 12.67 6.31 3.54
N ILE A 80 12.76 4.98 3.59
CA ILE A 80 13.96 4.22 3.20
C ILE A 80 14.27 4.47 1.73
N VAL A 81 13.28 4.28 0.85
CA VAL A 81 13.43 4.47 -0.60
C VAL A 81 13.85 5.91 -0.93
N LYS A 82 13.22 6.91 -0.29
CA LYS A 82 13.60 8.33 -0.45
C LYS A 82 15.03 8.63 0.02
N LYS A 83 15.46 8.06 1.15
CA LYS A 83 16.84 8.23 1.64
C LYS A 83 17.85 7.64 0.66
N LYS A 84 17.55 6.46 0.08
CA LYS A 84 18.38 5.81 -0.93
C LYS A 84 18.54 6.69 -2.18
N MET A 85 17.44 7.30 -2.66
CA MET A 85 17.51 8.27 -3.78
C MET A 85 18.37 9.50 -3.45
N ALA A 86 18.21 10.07 -2.25
CA ALA A 86 18.97 11.25 -1.84
C ALA A 86 20.47 10.96 -1.61
N GLY A 87 20.82 9.74 -1.19
CA GLY A 87 22.20 9.28 -1.06
C GLY A 87 22.90 9.14 -2.41
N ASN A 88 22.21 8.55 -3.41
CA ASN A 88 22.75 8.37 -4.76
C ASN A 88 23.20 9.69 -5.40
N HIS A 89 22.40 10.76 -5.23
CA HIS A 89 22.77 12.10 -5.71
C HIS A 89 24.02 12.69 -5.07
N LYS A 90 24.37 12.32 -3.83
CA LYS A 90 25.60 12.84 -3.18
C LYS A 90 26.85 12.12 -3.67
N GLU A 91 26.76 10.82 -3.96
CA GLU A 91 27.89 10.05 -4.48
C GLU A 91 28.16 10.36 -5.95
N GLU A 92 27.13 10.50 -6.79
CA GLU A 92 27.32 10.77 -8.23
C GLU A 92 27.87 12.17 -8.54
N PHE A 93 27.59 13.16 -7.70
CA PHE A 93 28.11 14.53 -7.88
C PHE A 93 29.34 14.85 -7.01
N GLY A 94 29.75 13.96 -6.10
CA GLY A 94 30.97 14.11 -5.31
C GLY A 94 32.23 13.59 -6.00
N LEU A 95 32.09 12.92 -7.15
CA LEU A 95 33.17 12.34 -7.96
C LEU A 95 33.46 13.13 -9.25
N LEU A 96 32.83 14.30 -9.41
CA LEU A 96 33.05 15.27 -10.49
C LEU A 96 33.90 16.45 -9.97
#